data_AF-H2IRI5-F1
#
_entry.id   AF-H2IRI5-F1
#
_cell.length_a   1.000
_cell.length_b   1.000
_cell.length_c   1.000
_cell.angle_alpha   90.00
_cell.angle_beta   90.00
_cell.angle_gamma   90.00
#
_symmetry.space_group_name_H-M   'P 1'
#
loop_
_entity.id
_entity.type
_entity.pdbx_description
1 polymer ?
#
loop_
_entity_poly.entity_id
_entity_poly.type
_entity_poly.pdbx_seq_one_letter_code
_entity_poly.pdbx_strand_id
1 'polypeptide(L)'
;MELLKYLVDHVESLTKITSFIAVVSMTFAATMKRFYFSYKFREPKKVVKQIMYLNKYSEYMSESDKAYTRYRINDEIMRDITKIPSINNRKELIYIFNNLEKKQYIKDICNLQNDMERVDGRFFIKASRFGFLFMFNRFMSIILGAVFFMFIALGLISVYEGKSVIVMLAFLTISVVYEFLGLYFLSLSPTQNTIDKINLELAKIKVPE
;
A
#
# COMPACT_ATOMS: atom_id res chain seq x y z
N MET A 1 -5.57 -9.07 -37.23
CA MET A 1 -5.72 -7.91 -38.13
C MET A 1 -7.06 -7.19 -37.90
N GLU A 2 -8.16 -7.93 -37.74
CA GLU A 2 -9.51 -7.35 -37.48
C GLU A 2 -9.61 -6.54 -36.18
N LEU A 3 -9.01 -7.02 -35.09
CA LEU A 3 -9.04 -6.32 -33.79
C LEU A 3 -8.32 -4.97 -33.84
N LEU A 4 -7.26 -4.87 -34.65
CA LEU A 4 -6.48 -3.66 -34.85
C LEU A 4 -7.25 -2.66 -35.72
N LYS A 5 -7.96 -3.15 -36.74
CA LYS A 5 -8.87 -2.36 -37.58
C LYS A 5 -10.05 -1.83 -36.76
N TYR A 6 -10.63 -2.68 -35.91
CA TYR A 6 -11.71 -2.30 -34.99
C TYR A 6 -11.29 -1.19 -34.01
N LEU A 7 -10.08 -1.29 -33.44
CA LEU A 7 -9.53 -0.25 -32.57
C LEU A 7 -9.31 1.08 -33.31
N VAL A 8 -8.84 1.03 -34.56
CA VAL A 8 -8.64 2.21 -35.41
C VAL A 8 -9.98 2.86 -35.79
N ASP A 9 -10.97 2.05 -36.18
CA ASP A 9 -12.30 2.53 -36.56
C ASP A 9 -13.05 3.15 -35.38
N HIS A 10 -12.72 2.78 -34.15
CA HIS A 10 -13.37 3.27 -32.93
C HIS A 10 -12.45 4.14 -32.04
N VAL A 11 -11.33 4.67 -32.57
CA VAL A 11 -10.40 5.52 -31.81
C VAL A 11 -11.15 6.62 -31.06
N GLU A 12 -12.11 7.28 -31.71
CA GLU A 12 -12.82 8.42 -31.13
C GLU A 12 -13.66 8.03 -29.90
N SER A 13 -14.34 6.88 -29.98
CA SER A 13 -15.09 6.27 -28.88
C SER A 13 -14.15 5.82 -27.75
N LEU A 14 -13.02 5.22 -28.10
CA LEU A 14 -11.99 4.81 -27.17
C LEU A 14 -11.36 6.00 -26.44
N THR A 15 -11.13 7.14 -27.11
CA THR A 15 -10.67 8.38 -26.49
C THR A 15 -11.70 8.97 -25.52
N LYS A 16 -12.99 8.89 -25.83
CA LYS A 16 -14.06 9.34 -24.90
C LYS A 16 -14.12 8.48 -23.65
N ILE A 17 -14.00 7.16 -23.82
CA ILE A 17 -13.97 6.21 -22.70
C ILE A 17 -12.71 6.41 -21.84
N THR A 18 -11.54 6.58 -22.46
CA THR A 18 -10.28 6.79 -21.73
C THR A 18 -10.20 8.16 -21.07
N SER A 19 -10.72 9.22 -21.68
CA SER A 19 -10.83 10.54 -21.03
C SER A 19 -11.80 10.52 -19.84
N PHE A 20 -12.91 9.80 -19.95
CA PHE A 20 -13.79 9.54 -18.80
C PHE A 20 -13.06 8.79 -17.69
N ILE A 21 -12.34 7.71 -18.02
CA ILE A 21 -11.51 6.97 -17.06
C ILE A 21 -10.47 7.88 -16.42
N ALA A 22 -9.76 8.71 -17.18
CA ALA A 22 -8.75 9.64 -16.67
C ALA A 22 -9.33 10.68 -15.70
N VAL A 23 -10.50 11.27 -16.03
CA VAL A 23 -11.20 12.21 -15.15
C VAL A 23 -11.64 11.52 -13.86
N VAL A 24 -12.20 10.30 -13.96
CA VAL A 24 -12.58 9.51 -12.79
C VAL A 24 -11.36 9.16 -11.94
N SER A 25 -10.25 8.74 -12.55
CA SER A 25 -9.00 8.43 -11.85
C SER A 25 -8.38 9.65 -11.18
N MET A 26 -8.36 10.83 -11.83
CA MET A 26 -7.87 12.07 -11.23
C MET A 26 -8.76 12.53 -10.07
N THR A 27 -10.08 12.44 -10.24
CA THR A 27 -11.04 12.79 -9.18
C THR A 27 -10.90 11.84 -8.00
N PHE A 28 -10.74 10.55 -8.27
CA PHE A 28 -10.48 9.53 -7.25
C PHE A 28 -9.13 9.77 -6.56
N ALA A 29 -8.06 10.06 -7.30
CA ALA A 29 -6.74 10.34 -6.73
C ALA A 29 -6.74 11.62 -5.89
N ALA A 30 -7.42 12.69 -6.33
CA ALA A 30 -7.59 13.92 -5.57
C ALA A 30 -8.41 13.67 -4.28
N THR A 31 -9.46 12.86 -4.38
CA THR A 31 -10.29 12.44 -3.25
C THR A 31 -9.47 11.60 -2.26
N MET A 32 -8.71 10.61 -2.75
CA MET A 32 -7.80 9.79 -1.96
C MET A 32 -6.69 10.61 -1.32
N LYS A 33 -6.11 11.58 -2.02
CA LYS A 33 -5.14 12.53 -1.46
C LYS A 33 -5.79 13.35 -0.34
N ARG A 34 -7.01 13.84 -0.55
CA ARG A 34 -7.77 14.59 0.46
C ARG A 34 -8.09 13.72 1.68
N PHE A 35 -8.50 12.48 1.49
CA PHE A 35 -8.71 11.51 2.57
C PHE A 35 -7.39 11.16 3.28
N TYR A 36 -6.31 10.90 2.55
CA TYR A 36 -4.99 10.58 3.09
C TYR A 36 -4.42 11.73 3.92
N PHE A 37 -4.46 12.97 3.43
CA PHE A 37 -4.01 14.14 4.18
C PHE A 37 -4.96 14.46 5.35
N SER A 38 -6.28 14.29 5.18
CA SER A 38 -7.25 14.47 6.27
C SER A 38 -7.13 13.41 7.36
N TYR A 39 -6.62 12.22 7.03
CA TYR A 39 -6.40 11.12 7.96
C TYR A 39 -5.02 11.20 8.63
N LYS A 40 -3.98 11.60 7.89
CA LYS A 40 -2.58 11.66 8.35
C LYS A 40 -2.24 12.91 9.17
N PHE A 41 -3.01 14.01 9.04
CA PHE A 41 -2.74 15.28 9.72
C PHE A 41 -3.89 15.80 10.60
N ARG A 42 -4.90 14.98 10.87
CA ARG A 42 -5.83 15.30 11.96
C ARG A 42 -5.13 14.99 13.27
N GLU A 43 -5.07 15.97 14.18
CA GLU A 43 -4.90 15.69 15.62
C GLU A 43 -5.80 14.50 16.00
N PRO A 44 -5.36 13.59 16.88
CA PRO A 44 -6.11 12.39 17.19
C PRO A 44 -7.35 12.74 18.02
N LYS A 45 -8.35 13.38 17.39
CA LYS A 45 -9.62 13.83 17.99
C LYS A 45 -10.33 12.67 18.68
N LYS A 46 -10.08 11.44 18.21
CA LYS A 46 -10.60 10.21 18.80
C LYS A 46 -9.90 9.86 20.13
N VAL A 47 -8.58 9.96 20.20
CA VAL A 47 -7.81 9.75 21.44
C VAL A 47 -8.13 10.84 22.46
N VAL A 48 -8.14 12.11 22.04
CA VAL A 48 -8.52 13.24 22.89
C VAL A 48 -9.95 13.08 23.43
N LYS A 49 -10.91 12.66 22.58
CA LYS A 49 -12.28 12.36 23.03
C LYS A 49 -12.33 11.16 23.99
N GLN A 50 -11.57 10.10 23.76
CA GLN A 50 -11.53 8.94 24.67
C GLN A 50 -10.94 9.32 26.03
N ILE A 51 -9.88 10.13 26.07
CA ILE A 51 -9.31 10.69 27.31
C ILE A 51 -10.34 11.56 28.02
N MET A 52 -11.04 12.44 27.28
CA MET A 52 -12.09 13.29 27.82
C MET A 52 -13.25 12.47 28.41
N TYR A 53 -13.72 11.44 27.71
CA TYR A 53 -14.79 10.57 28.19
C TYR A 53 -14.37 9.78 29.43
N LEU A 54 -13.15 9.24 29.44
CA LEU A 54 -12.60 8.55 30.59
C LEU A 54 -12.50 9.50 31.80
N ASN A 55 -12.03 10.72 31.61
CA ASN A 55 -11.92 11.69 32.70
C ASN A 55 -13.28 12.19 33.21
N LYS A 56 -14.25 12.42 32.31
CA LYS A 56 -15.54 13.02 32.66
C LYS A 56 -16.59 12.01 33.14
N TYR A 57 -16.55 10.77 32.65
CA TYR A 57 -17.59 9.78 32.90
C TYR A 57 -17.07 8.49 33.56
N SER A 58 -15.82 8.47 34.04
CA SER A 58 -15.27 7.29 34.72
C SER A 58 -16.14 6.79 35.87
N GLU A 59 -16.79 7.67 36.63
CA GLU A 59 -17.68 7.26 37.73
C GLU A 59 -18.87 6.40 37.26
N TYR A 60 -19.32 6.58 36.01
CA TYR A 60 -20.44 5.84 35.41
C TYR A 60 -20.00 4.61 34.61
N MET A 61 -18.69 4.34 34.53
CA MET A 61 -18.14 3.23 33.75
C MET A 61 -17.73 2.08 34.67
N SER A 62 -17.91 0.85 34.19
CA SER A 62 -17.34 -0.31 34.86
C SER A 62 -15.80 -0.29 34.78
N GLU A 63 -15.11 -0.93 35.72
CA GLU A 63 -13.65 -1.06 35.65
C GLU A 63 -13.17 -1.77 34.38
N SER A 64 -13.94 -2.74 33.88
CA SER A 64 -13.67 -3.39 32.58
C SER A 64 -13.72 -2.40 31.42
N ASP A 65 -14.70 -1.50 31.38
CA ASP A 65 -14.83 -0.51 30.30
C ASP A 65 -13.75 0.57 30.38
N LYS A 66 -13.34 0.96 31.59
CA LYS A 66 -12.21 1.86 31.81
C LYS A 66 -10.91 1.23 31.32
N ALA A 67 -10.66 -0.03 31.68
CA ALA A 67 -9.49 -0.77 31.24
C ALA A 67 -9.45 -0.90 29.71
N TYR A 68 -10.59 -1.22 29.09
CA TYR A 68 -10.71 -1.28 27.64
C TYR A 68 -10.46 0.08 26.97
N THR A 69 -10.98 1.17 27.53
CA THR A 69 -10.78 2.53 26.99
C THR A 69 -9.31 2.96 27.10
N ARG A 70 -8.66 2.73 28.26
CA ARG A 70 -7.22 2.97 28.44
C ARG A 70 -6.39 2.16 27.45
N TYR A 71 -6.77 0.90 27.23
CA TYR A 71 -6.13 0.04 26.24
C TYR A 71 -6.23 0.63 24.82
N ARG A 72 -7.41 1.10 24.40
CA ARG A 72 -7.59 1.74 23.07
C ARG A 72 -6.82 3.04 22.91
N ILE A 73 -6.76 3.86 23.96
CA ILE A 73 -5.96 5.09 23.98
C ILE A 73 -4.48 4.77 23.76
N ASN A 74 -3.94 3.83 24.55
CA ASN A 74 -2.55 3.39 24.42
C ASN A 74 -2.29 2.78 23.04
N ASP A 75 -3.24 2.00 22.53
CA ASP A 75 -3.15 1.39 21.21
C ASP A 75 -2.96 2.44 20.10
N GLU A 76 -3.82 3.45 20.11
CA GLU A 76 -3.88 4.47 19.06
C GLU A 76 -2.67 5.43 19.14
N ILE A 77 -2.20 5.77 20.35
CA ILE A 77 -0.95 6.52 20.57
C ILE A 77 0.26 5.74 20.04
N MET A 78 0.38 4.47 20.43
CA MET A 78 1.53 3.66 20.03
C MET A 78 1.54 3.37 18.53
N ARG A 79 0.36 3.21 17.90
CA ARG A 79 0.25 3.09 16.44
C ARG A 79 0.73 4.36 15.73
N ASP A 80 0.46 5.54 16.27
CA ASP A 80 0.91 6.81 15.69
C ASP A 80 2.44 6.98 15.81
N ILE A 81 3.00 6.66 16.98
CA ILE A 81 4.45 6.74 17.24
C ILE A 81 5.23 5.70 16.42
N THR A 82 4.79 4.44 16.44
CA THR A 82 5.55 3.32 15.86
C THR A 82 5.20 3.04 14.40
N LYS A 83 4.08 3.56 13.91
CA LYS A 83 3.48 3.26 12.60
C LYS A 83 3.13 1.77 12.39
N ILE A 84 3.07 0.98 13.46
CA ILE A 84 2.73 -0.45 13.42
C ILE A 84 1.19 -0.63 13.50
N PRO A 85 0.55 -1.26 12.51
CA PRO A 85 -0.90 -1.38 12.46
C PRO A 85 -1.50 -2.45 13.41
N SER A 86 -0.72 -3.44 13.85
CA SER A 86 -1.20 -4.56 14.68
C SER A 86 -0.83 -4.44 16.17
N ILE A 87 -1.63 -5.08 17.01
CA ILE A 87 -1.48 -5.11 18.47
C ILE A 87 -0.78 -6.40 18.92
N ASN A 88 -1.08 -7.52 18.28
CA ASN A 88 -0.74 -8.86 18.81
C ASN A 88 0.76 -9.09 18.99
N ASN A 89 1.61 -8.49 18.14
CA ASN A 89 3.08 -8.64 18.23
C ASN A 89 3.77 -7.28 18.45
N ARG A 90 3.06 -6.25 18.94
CA ARG A 90 3.59 -4.88 18.97
C ARG A 90 4.86 -4.74 19.82
N LYS A 91 4.89 -5.33 21.02
CA LYS A 91 6.06 -5.24 21.90
C LYS A 91 7.31 -5.83 21.24
N GLU A 92 7.13 -6.98 20.59
CA GLU A 92 8.18 -7.71 19.89
C GLU A 92 8.63 -6.92 18.64
N LEU A 93 7.70 -6.37 17.87
CA LEU A 93 8.00 -5.51 16.71
C LEU A 93 8.72 -4.22 17.12
N ILE A 94 8.34 -3.57 18.22
CA ILE A 94 9.05 -2.40 18.76
C ILE A 94 10.49 -2.77 19.14
N TYR A 95 10.66 -3.91 19.81
CA TYR A 95 11.99 -4.40 20.17
C TYR A 95 12.85 -4.68 18.92
N ILE A 96 12.27 -5.35 17.92
CA ILE A 96 12.90 -5.60 16.62
C ILE A 96 13.29 -4.26 15.97
N PHE A 97 12.41 -3.26 15.97
CA PHE A 97 12.65 -1.96 15.31
C PHE A 97 13.74 -1.14 15.97
N ASN A 98 13.82 -1.17 17.30
CA ASN A 98 14.86 -0.46 18.04
C ASN A 98 16.24 -1.09 17.83
N ASN A 99 16.30 -2.41 17.61
CA ASN A 99 17.53 -3.16 17.42
C ASN A 99 17.86 -3.45 15.94
N LEU A 100 17.04 -2.98 15.00
CA LEU A 100 17.30 -3.19 13.58
C LEU A 100 18.35 -2.21 13.07
N GLU A 101 19.46 -2.72 12.55
CA GLU A 101 20.50 -1.91 11.91
C GLU A 101 19.95 -1.16 10.69
N LYS A 102 19.09 -1.83 9.91
CA LYS A 102 18.55 -1.31 8.63
C LYS A 102 17.08 -0.94 8.72
N LYS A 103 16.79 0.26 9.25
CA LYS A 103 15.43 0.78 9.42
C LYS A 103 14.55 0.78 8.16
N GLN A 104 15.14 0.71 6.96
CA GLN A 104 14.39 0.57 5.70
C GLN A 104 13.49 -0.67 5.65
N TYR A 105 13.82 -1.74 6.36
CA TYR A 105 13.05 -3.00 6.35
C TYR A 105 11.82 -2.98 7.25
N ILE A 106 11.61 -1.92 8.04
CA ILE A 106 10.48 -1.79 8.97
C ILE A 106 9.14 -1.98 8.26
N LYS A 107 8.97 -1.37 7.08
CA LYS A 107 7.71 -1.46 6.31
C LYS A 107 7.44 -2.90 5.86
N ASP A 108 8.47 -3.60 5.39
CA ASP A 108 8.34 -4.97 4.91
C ASP A 108 8.10 -5.95 6.06
N ILE A 109 8.75 -5.75 7.22
CA ILE A 109 8.51 -6.51 8.44
C ILE A 109 7.07 -6.31 8.94
N CYS A 110 6.55 -5.07 8.93
CA CYS A 110 5.14 -4.81 9.26
C CYS A 110 4.18 -5.54 8.32
N ASN A 111 4.48 -5.55 7.01
CA ASN A 111 3.64 -6.23 6.02
C ASN A 111 3.66 -7.76 6.22
N LEU A 112 4.79 -8.31 6.66
CA LEU A 112 5.02 -9.75 6.84
C LEU A 112 4.78 -10.23 8.28
N GLN A 113 4.25 -9.38 9.17
CA GLN A 113 4.11 -9.67 10.59
C GLN A 113 3.30 -10.94 10.91
N ASN A 114 2.35 -11.31 10.03
CA ASN A 114 1.51 -12.49 10.21
C ASN A 114 2.23 -13.78 9.79
N ASP A 115 3.31 -13.68 9.01
CA ASP A 115 4.14 -14.78 8.54
C ASP A 115 5.43 -14.93 9.38
N MET A 116 5.53 -14.18 10.48
CA MET A 116 6.66 -14.25 11.42
C MET A 116 6.43 -15.40 12.40
N GLU A 117 7.38 -16.35 12.41
CA GLU A 117 7.47 -17.41 13.40
C GLU A 117 8.61 -17.09 14.38
N ARG A 118 8.40 -17.39 15.67
CA ARG A 118 9.44 -17.27 16.70
C ARG A 118 10.05 -18.64 16.94
N VAL A 119 11.36 -18.76 16.74
CA VAL A 119 12.14 -19.99 16.97
C VAL A 119 13.35 -19.62 17.83
N ASP A 120 13.50 -20.25 18.99
CA ASP A 120 14.61 -20.03 19.95
C ASP A 120 14.85 -18.55 20.34
N GLY A 121 13.77 -17.78 20.51
CA GLY A 121 13.83 -16.36 20.86
C GLY A 121 14.25 -15.45 19.69
N ARG A 122 14.39 -15.99 18.48
CA ARG A 122 14.64 -15.23 17.25
C ARG A 122 13.41 -15.28 16.35
N PHE A 123 13.20 -14.21 15.60
CA PHE A 123 12.12 -14.15 14.64
C PHE A 123 12.62 -14.54 13.26
N PHE A 124 11.82 -15.34 12.57
CA PHE A 124 12.06 -15.72 11.17
C PHE A 124 10.76 -15.53 10.40
N ILE A 125 10.84 -14.89 9.24
CA ILE A 125 9.73 -14.82 8.31
C ILE A 125 9.80 -16.10 7.49
N LYS A 126 8.87 -17.01 7.77
CA LYS A 126 8.67 -18.18 6.93
C LYS A 126 7.82 -17.71 5.77
N ALA A 127 8.48 -17.34 4.68
CA ALA A 127 7.78 -17.04 3.44
C ALA A 127 7.01 -18.29 3.01
N SER A 128 5.73 -18.35 3.38
CA SER A 128 4.76 -19.20 2.72
C SER A 128 4.84 -18.83 1.24
N ARG A 129 5.49 -19.71 0.47
CA ARG A 129 5.67 -19.59 -0.97
C ARG A 129 4.37 -19.07 -1.59
N PHE A 130 4.42 -17.87 -2.17
CA PHE A 130 3.38 -17.38 -3.07
C PHE A 130 1.97 -17.32 -2.44
N GLY A 131 1.80 -16.63 -1.31
CA GLY A 131 0.46 -16.23 -0.87
C GLY A 131 -0.32 -15.57 -2.03
N PHE A 132 -1.64 -15.82 -2.11
CA PHE A 132 -2.50 -15.33 -3.19
C PHE A 132 -2.27 -13.84 -3.51
N LEU A 133 -2.09 -13.02 -2.47
CA LEU A 133 -1.82 -11.59 -2.59
C LEU A 133 -0.50 -11.26 -3.33
N PHE A 134 0.55 -12.05 -3.11
CA PHE A 134 1.82 -11.90 -3.82
C PHE A 134 1.66 -12.21 -5.32
N MET A 135 1.02 -13.34 -5.63
CA MET A 135 0.75 -13.75 -7.02
C MET A 135 -0.15 -12.74 -7.72
N PHE A 136 -1.20 -12.29 -7.04
CA PHE A 136 -2.13 -11.29 -7.54
C PHE A 136 -1.42 -9.97 -7.85
N ASN A 137 -0.62 -9.43 -6.92
CA ASN A 137 0.10 -8.17 -7.13
C ASN A 137 1.09 -8.26 -8.32
N ARG A 138 1.80 -9.39 -8.46
CA ARG A 138 2.71 -9.64 -9.58
C ARG A 138 1.96 -9.75 -10.91
N PHE A 139 0.87 -10.50 -10.93
CA PHE A 139 0.03 -10.66 -12.12
C PHE A 139 -0.58 -9.33 -12.56
N MET A 140 -1.10 -8.54 -11.62
CA MET A 140 -1.62 -7.20 -11.89
C MET A 140 -0.54 -6.26 -12.44
N SER A 141 0.68 -6.30 -11.89
CA SER A 141 1.79 -5.53 -12.45
C SER A 141 2.11 -5.92 -13.90
N ILE A 142 2.11 -7.20 -14.23
CA ILE A 142 2.35 -7.67 -15.61
C ILE A 142 1.25 -7.17 -16.55
N ILE A 143 -0.01 -7.25 -16.15
CA ILE A 143 -1.14 -6.72 -16.93
C ILE A 143 -0.98 -5.21 -17.16
N LEU A 144 -0.68 -4.45 -16.10
CA LEU A 144 -0.49 -3.00 -16.20
C LEU A 144 0.70 -2.65 -17.10
N GLY A 145 1.78 -3.43 -17.05
CA GLY A 145 2.91 -3.32 -17.97
C GLY A 145 2.52 -3.60 -19.43
N ALA A 146 1.71 -4.63 -19.69
CA ALA A 146 1.21 -4.91 -21.04
C ALA A 146 0.32 -3.78 -21.57
N VAL A 147 -0.54 -3.21 -20.72
CA VAL A 147 -1.39 -2.05 -21.04
C VAL A 147 -0.54 -0.81 -21.33
N PHE A 148 0.54 -0.59 -20.57
CA PHE A 148 1.51 0.47 -20.84
C PHE A 148 2.09 0.38 -22.27
N PHE A 149 2.57 -0.79 -22.67
CA PHE A 149 3.11 -0.99 -24.02
C PHE A 149 2.03 -0.83 -25.10
N MET A 150 0.80 -1.27 -24.83
CA MET A 150 -0.33 -1.09 -25.75
C MET A 150 -0.61 0.40 -25.99
N PHE A 151 -0.63 1.23 -24.95
CA PHE A 151 -0.86 2.67 -25.09
C PHE A 151 0.31 3.40 -25.77
N ILE A 152 1.55 2.95 -25.55
CA ILE A 152 2.70 3.45 -26.34
C ILE A 152 2.51 3.13 -27.82
N ALA A 153 2.14 1.90 -28.17
CA ALA A 153 1.91 1.50 -29.56
C ALA A 153 0.76 2.32 -30.20
N LEU A 154 -0.35 2.53 -29.49
CA LEU A 154 -1.44 3.40 -29.95
C LEU A 154 -0.99 4.84 -30.15
N GLY A 155 -0.13 5.35 -29.26
CA GLY A 155 0.52 6.66 -29.43
C GLY A 155 1.32 6.74 -30.73
N LEU A 156 2.15 5.75 -31.02
CA LEU A 156 2.94 5.70 -32.27
C LEU A 156 2.07 5.57 -33.52
N ILE A 157 1.02 4.75 -33.48
CA ILE A 157 0.05 4.61 -34.58
C ILE A 157 -0.66 5.94 -34.83
N SER A 158 -1.03 6.68 -33.78
CA SER A 158 -1.68 7.98 -33.92
C SER A 158 -0.80 9.01 -34.67
N VAL A 159 0.52 8.95 -34.47
CA VAL A 159 1.48 9.78 -35.22
C VAL A 159 1.54 9.37 -36.69
N TYR A 160 1.62 8.06 -36.95
CA TYR A 160 1.67 7.52 -38.30
C TYR A 160 0.42 7.88 -39.13
N GLU A 161 -0.76 7.87 -38.51
CA GLU A 161 -2.03 8.24 -39.14
C GLU A 161 -2.24 9.77 -39.23
N GLY A 162 -1.28 10.59 -38.79
CA GLY A 162 -1.39 12.04 -38.82
C GLY A 162 -2.49 12.59 -37.90
N LYS A 163 -2.83 11.88 -36.82
CA LYS A 163 -3.77 12.37 -35.80
C LYS A 163 -3.17 13.56 -35.06
N SER A 164 -4.01 14.32 -34.37
CA SER A 164 -3.55 15.51 -33.65
C SER A 164 -2.52 15.16 -32.57
N VAL A 165 -1.57 16.07 -32.33
CA VAL A 165 -0.54 15.95 -31.28
C VAL A 165 -1.16 15.73 -29.90
N ILE A 166 -2.38 16.24 -29.67
CA ILE A 166 -3.13 16.08 -28.42
C ILE A 166 -3.50 14.62 -28.19
N VAL A 167 -3.87 13.87 -29.24
CA VAL A 167 -4.22 12.44 -29.13
C VAL A 167 -2.98 11.60 -28.77
N MET A 168 -1.84 11.89 -29.40
CA MET A 168 -0.57 11.26 -29.05
C MET A 168 -0.19 11.54 -27.58
N LEU A 169 -0.27 12.80 -27.15
CA LEU A 169 0.03 13.21 -25.78
C LEU A 169 -0.92 12.52 -24.77
N ALA A 170 -2.19 12.35 -25.12
CA ALA A 170 -3.15 11.64 -24.27
C ALA A 170 -2.74 10.17 -24.08
N PHE A 171 -2.39 9.45 -25.15
CA PHE A 171 -1.94 8.06 -25.06
C PHE A 171 -0.65 7.90 -24.25
N LEU A 172 0.32 8.81 -24.43
CA LEU A 172 1.56 8.80 -23.64
C LEU A 172 1.32 9.14 -22.17
N THR A 173 0.42 10.06 -21.87
CA THR A 173 0.08 10.39 -20.48
C THR A 173 -0.57 9.19 -19.79
N ILE A 174 -1.48 8.51 -20.49
CA ILE A 174 -2.15 7.31 -19.97
C ILE A 174 -1.15 6.18 -19.76
N SER A 175 -0.20 5.96 -20.69
CA SER A 175 0.82 4.92 -20.51
C SER A 175 1.64 5.16 -19.25
N VAL A 176 2.13 6.39 -19.03
CA VAL A 176 2.90 6.74 -17.82
C VAL A 176 2.10 6.46 -16.54
N VAL A 177 0.79 6.75 -16.52
CA VAL A 177 -0.07 6.43 -15.37
C VAL A 177 -0.10 4.91 -15.09
N TYR A 178 -0.24 4.09 -16.14
CA TYR A 178 -0.24 2.63 -16.00
C TYR A 178 1.11 2.07 -15.55
N GLU A 179 2.22 2.67 -15.99
CA GLU A 179 3.56 2.33 -15.52
C GLU A 179 3.70 2.59 -14.01
N PHE A 180 3.32 3.79 -13.55
CA PHE A 180 3.35 4.12 -12.13
C PHE A 180 2.48 3.17 -11.29
N LEU A 181 1.29 2.81 -11.76
CA LEU A 181 0.44 1.83 -11.11
C LEU A 181 1.09 0.44 -11.08
N GLY A 182 1.69 0.01 -12.19
CA GLY A 182 2.41 -1.27 -12.27
C GLY A 182 3.57 -1.36 -11.28
N LEU A 183 4.39 -0.31 -11.20
CA LEU A 183 5.48 -0.18 -10.22
C LEU A 183 4.96 -0.15 -8.78
N TYR A 184 3.84 0.55 -8.54
CA TYR A 184 3.20 0.56 -7.23
C TYR A 184 2.79 -0.85 -6.80
N PHE A 185 2.12 -1.62 -7.66
CA PHE A 185 1.76 -3.01 -7.37
C PHE A 185 2.99 -3.91 -7.11
N LEU A 186 4.10 -3.70 -7.82
CA LEU A 186 5.36 -4.41 -7.52
C LEU A 186 5.92 -4.06 -6.14
N SER A 187 5.79 -2.79 -5.73
CA SER A 187 6.31 -2.31 -4.45
C SER A 187 5.50 -2.76 -3.22
N LEU A 188 4.28 -3.26 -3.42
CA LEU A 188 3.42 -3.72 -2.33
C LEU A 188 3.86 -5.07 -1.76
N SER A 189 4.60 -5.87 -2.52
CA SER A 189 5.01 -7.21 -2.12
C SER A 189 6.53 -7.36 -2.13
N PRO A 190 7.18 -7.58 -0.97
CA PRO A 190 8.63 -7.78 -0.89
C PRO A 190 9.05 -9.02 -1.67
N THR A 191 10.23 -8.96 -2.29
CA THR A 191 10.80 -10.09 -3.04
C THR A 191 11.40 -11.13 -2.10
N GLN A 192 11.56 -12.37 -2.58
CA GLN A 192 12.24 -13.43 -1.81
C GLN A 192 13.63 -12.98 -1.34
N ASN A 193 14.42 -12.36 -2.22
CA ASN A 193 15.73 -11.81 -1.86
C ASN A 193 15.66 -10.74 -0.76
N THR A 194 14.56 -9.99 -0.67
CA THR A 194 14.34 -9.01 0.39
C THR A 194 14.00 -9.73 1.69
N ILE A 195 13.15 -10.76 1.64
CA ILE A 195 12.81 -11.60 2.79
C ILE A 195 14.06 -12.29 3.35
N ASP A 196 14.91 -12.85 2.51
CA ASP A 196 16.15 -13.52 2.94
C ASP A 196 17.09 -12.52 3.65
N LYS A 197 17.23 -11.30 3.12
CA LYS A 197 17.98 -10.22 3.77
C LYS A 197 17.36 -9.81 5.10
N ILE A 198 16.03 -9.73 5.17
CA ILE A 198 15.32 -9.43 6.42
C ILE A 198 15.57 -10.55 7.44
N ASN A 199 15.51 -11.81 7.04
CA ASN A 199 15.77 -12.95 7.92
C ASN A 199 17.21 -12.97 8.43
N LEU A 200 18.19 -12.57 7.62
CA LEU A 200 19.57 -12.38 8.09
C LEU A 200 19.70 -11.28 9.16
N GLU A 201 18.97 -10.18 9.02
CA GLU A 201 18.95 -9.11 10.03
C GLU A 201 18.19 -9.54 11.29
N LEU A 202 17.03 -10.19 11.14
CA LEU A 202 16.24 -10.70 12.27
C LEU A 202 16.99 -11.79 13.05
N ALA A 203 17.80 -12.61 12.38
CA ALA A 203 18.62 -13.63 13.02
C ALA A 203 19.65 -13.04 13.99
N LYS A 204 20.06 -11.78 13.84
CA LYS A 204 20.97 -11.10 14.78
C LYS A 204 20.25 -10.67 16.07
N ILE A 205 18.93 -10.54 16.03
CA ILE A 205 18.13 -9.98 17.13
C ILE A 205 17.54 -11.14 17.93
N LYS A 206 18.02 -11.32 19.16
CA LYS A 206 17.41 -12.21 20.14
C LYS A 206 16.46 -11.39 21.02
N VAL A 207 15.16 -11.72 20.97
CA VAL A 207 14.15 -11.08 21.79
C VAL A 207 14.08 -11.85 23.11
N PRO A 208 14.36 -11.19 24.26
CA PRO A 208 14.25 -11.83 25.57
C PRO A 208 12.80 -12.30 25.81
N GLU A 209 12.65 -13.30 26.69
CA GLU A 209 11.34 -13.81 27.11
C GLU A 209 10.51 -12.75 27.84
#